data_AF-A0A2D6L6F8-F1
#
_entry.id   AF-A0A2D6L6F8-F1
#
_cell.length_a   1.000
_cell.length_b   1.000
_cell.length_c   1.000
_cell.angle_alpha   90.00
_cell.angle_beta   90.00
_cell.angle_gamma   90.00
#
_symmetry.space_group_name_H-M   'P 1'
#
loop_
_entity.id
_entity.type
_entity.pdbx_description
1 polymer ?
#
loop_
_entity_poly.entity_id
_entity_poly.type
_entity_poly.pdbx_seq_one_letter_code
_entity_poly.pdbx_strand_id
1 'polypeptide(L)'
;MSKNLQDKKKYMQWLVLLGVIFLFAGCGTNTRSVSSYILDEKPAGTPPRIEREFKLSLDGEGSLTHDPETIISVVSHGLKELIEQKMFSAGDITKKEYYVDDESKAFVFRDTYYDNEYRDLAERAISYRLRYRFNDTEQYDKHERYKEDPAFFPNRAEIQAKTDRQEVGNGFSTVKEARFEFRNASEPFSKKNKAPKSPWKYTQFSRYPETGQFQKYTMWPTYHVVESLEDIVGRSGSLHVRPEAILLTRRDRVHLNMKTSWGSGPNPEQVFIISLDTVQVFDETYHEYLLGKQNRPEPVGSYTEMEIEFERNVSTEIDEKIKDGSKKKKKKAKDARDAFLEDQKKIVQKIKSELLLIDIELQGASQSKYGQAIDILNE
;
A
#
# COMPACT_ATOMS: atom_id res chain seq x y z
N MET A 1 -34.15 28.23 -60.91
CA MET A 1 -33.35 28.72 -59.76
C MET A 1 -33.63 27.98 -58.42
N SER A 2 -34.72 27.22 -58.24
CA SER A 2 -35.05 26.60 -56.94
C SER A 2 -34.32 25.29 -56.61
N LYS A 3 -33.81 24.53 -57.59
CA LYS A 3 -33.05 23.27 -57.32
C LYS A 3 -31.73 23.50 -56.58
N ASN A 4 -31.08 24.64 -56.81
CA ASN A 4 -29.75 24.94 -56.25
C ASN A 4 -29.78 25.26 -54.73
N LEU A 5 -30.96 25.58 -54.18
CA LEU A 5 -31.16 25.83 -52.74
C LEU A 5 -31.43 24.54 -51.96
N GLN A 6 -32.04 23.54 -52.60
CA GLN A 6 -32.32 22.24 -51.97
C GLN A 6 -31.02 21.43 -51.78
N ASP A 7 -30.12 21.49 -52.76
CA ASP A 7 -28.83 20.80 -52.67
C ASP A 7 -27.91 21.44 -51.63
N LYS A 8 -27.95 22.77 -51.47
CA LYS A 8 -27.23 23.48 -50.39
C LYS A 8 -27.74 23.10 -48.99
N LYS A 9 -29.06 22.93 -48.81
CA LYS A 9 -29.62 22.48 -47.52
C LYS A 9 -29.21 21.06 -47.17
N LYS A 10 -29.22 20.13 -48.15
CA LYS A 10 -28.73 18.76 -47.94
C LYS A 10 -27.24 18.74 -47.61
N TYR A 11 -26.43 19.54 -48.30
CA TYR A 11 -24.99 19.63 -48.05
C TYR A 11 -24.68 20.17 -46.64
N MET A 12 -25.44 21.18 -46.19
CA MET A 12 -25.32 21.71 -44.83
C MET A 12 -25.73 20.70 -43.75
N GLN A 13 -26.80 19.93 -43.98
CA GLN A 13 -27.24 18.88 -43.06
C GLN A 13 -26.18 17.77 -42.94
N TRP A 14 -25.53 17.40 -44.04
CA TRP A 14 -24.41 16.44 -44.03
C TRP A 14 -23.18 16.97 -43.28
N LEU A 15 -22.84 18.26 -43.44
CA LEU A 15 -21.74 18.88 -42.70
C LEU A 15 -22.01 19.01 -41.20
N VAL A 16 -23.25 19.31 -40.80
CA VAL A 16 -23.64 19.32 -39.38
C VAL A 16 -23.61 17.91 -38.80
N LEU A 17 -24.09 16.91 -39.54
CA LEU A 17 -24.05 15.51 -39.08
C LEU A 17 -22.61 14.99 -38.94
N LEU A 18 -21.73 15.29 -39.90
CA LEU A 18 -20.30 14.97 -39.83
C LEU A 18 -19.60 15.73 -38.70
N GLY A 19 -19.94 17.01 -38.49
CA GLY A 19 -19.41 17.82 -37.39
C GLY A 19 -19.83 17.30 -36.01
N VAL A 20 -21.08 16.82 -35.87
CA VAL A 20 -21.58 16.19 -34.63
C VAL A 20 -20.90 14.83 -34.40
N ILE A 21 -20.74 14.01 -35.44
CA ILE A 21 -20.01 12.73 -35.33
C ILE A 21 -18.54 12.97 -34.93
N PHE A 22 -17.88 14.00 -35.47
CA PHE A 22 -16.51 14.38 -35.06
C PHE A 22 -16.44 15.00 -33.66
N LEU A 23 -17.48 15.71 -33.20
CA LEU A 23 -17.57 16.19 -31.82
C LEU A 23 -17.77 15.03 -30.82
N PHE A 24 -18.53 13.99 -31.17
CA PHE A 24 -18.67 12.80 -30.33
C PHE A 24 -17.47 11.84 -30.43
N ALA A 25 -16.79 11.75 -31.58
CA ALA A 25 -15.54 10.99 -31.72
C ALA A 25 -14.32 11.74 -31.12
N GLY A 26 -14.37 13.07 -31.05
CA GLY A 26 -13.37 13.94 -30.42
C GLY A 26 -13.58 14.14 -28.92
N CYS A 27 -14.80 13.90 -28.42
CA CYS A 27 -15.08 13.57 -27.01
C CYS A 27 -14.90 12.07 -26.75
N GLY A 28 -13.89 11.46 -27.39
CA GLY A 28 -13.29 10.26 -26.82
C GLY A 28 -12.90 10.63 -25.39
N THR A 29 -13.69 10.16 -24.43
CA THR A 29 -13.20 9.93 -23.08
C THR A 29 -11.85 9.30 -23.28
N ASN A 30 -10.77 10.01 -22.91
CA ASN A 30 -9.45 9.41 -22.81
C ASN A 30 -9.60 8.31 -21.75
N THR A 31 -10.11 7.15 -22.16
CA THR A 31 -10.26 5.96 -21.34
C THR A 31 -8.85 5.52 -21.11
N ARG A 32 -8.29 6.02 -20.00
CA ARG A 32 -6.98 5.63 -19.52
C ARG A 32 -7.12 4.17 -19.10
N SER A 33 -6.47 3.31 -19.86
CA SER A 33 -6.51 1.88 -19.66
C SER A 33 -5.11 1.33 -19.57
N VAL A 34 -4.90 0.43 -18.62
CA VAL A 34 -3.70 -0.38 -18.50
C VAL A 34 -3.80 -1.51 -19.52
N SER A 35 -2.92 -1.57 -20.52
CA SER A 35 -2.97 -2.63 -21.53
C SER A 35 -1.99 -3.77 -21.21
N SER A 36 -2.34 -4.97 -21.65
CA SER A 36 -1.51 -6.18 -21.55
C SER A 36 -0.11 -6.06 -22.17
N TYR A 37 0.12 -5.13 -23.12
CA TYR A 37 1.46 -4.89 -23.69
C TYR A 37 2.50 -4.54 -22.63
N ILE A 38 2.06 -4.06 -21.46
CA ILE A 38 2.92 -3.76 -20.31
C ILE A 38 3.76 -4.98 -19.89
N LEU A 39 3.29 -6.20 -20.14
CA LEU A 39 4.03 -7.42 -19.84
C LEU A 39 5.27 -7.63 -20.74
N ASP A 40 5.32 -6.98 -21.90
CA ASP A 40 6.46 -6.98 -22.83
C ASP A 40 7.49 -5.87 -22.53
N GLU A 41 7.15 -4.92 -21.65
CA GLU A 41 8.03 -3.83 -21.28
C GLU A 41 8.94 -4.19 -20.10
N LYS A 42 10.08 -3.51 -19.98
CA LYS A 42 10.92 -3.59 -18.79
C LYS A 42 10.35 -2.67 -17.69
N PRO A 43 9.78 -3.19 -16.60
CA PRO A 43 9.26 -2.37 -15.52
C PRO A 43 10.38 -1.66 -14.75
N ALA A 44 10.05 -0.49 -14.19
CA ALA A 44 10.87 0.29 -13.30
C ALA A 44 10.22 0.40 -11.91
N GLY A 45 11.01 0.78 -10.91
CA GLY A 45 10.60 0.81 -9.50
C GLY A 45 11.27 -0.30 -8.68
N THR A 46 10.72 -0.58 -7.51
CA THR A 46 11.12 -1.70 -6.67
C THR A 46 10.39 -2.97 -7.12
N PRO A 47 11.12 -4.02 -7.52
CA PRO A 47 10.50 -5.26 -7.93
C PRO A 47 9.74 -5.92 -6.76
N PRO A 48 8.83 -6.83 -7.07
CA PRO A 48 8.05 -7.60 -6.10
C PRO A 48 8.94 -8.28 -5.05
N ARG A 49 8.57 -8.15 -3.78
CA ARG A 49 9.21 -8.81 -2.64
C ARG A 49 8.18 -9.45 -1.74
N ILE A 50 8.55 -10.55 -1.08
CA ILE A 50 7.65 -11.24 -0.16
C ILE A 50 7.64 -10.50 1.18
N GLU A 51 6.49 -9.97 1.54
CA GLU A 51 6.19 -9.52 2.90
C GLU A 51 5.56 -10.67 3.70
N ARG A 52 5.82 -10.69 5.01
CA ARG A 52 5.34 -11.70 5.94
C ARG A 52 4.78 -10.97 7.15
N GLU A 53 3.47 -10.98 7.29
CA GLU A 53 2.76 -10.10 8.22
C GLU A 53 1.69 -10.88 8.98
N PHE A 54 1.60 -10.62 10.28
CA PHE A 54 0.37 -10.87 11.03
C PHE A 54 -0.52 -9.64 10.92
N LYS A 55 -1.80 -9.83 10.63
CA LYS A 55 -2.85 -8.82 10.75
C LYS A 55 -3.82 -9.23 11.83
N LEU A 56 -4.07 -8.32 12.75
CA LEU A 56 -4.89 -8.57 13.93
C LEU A 56 -5.94 -7.47 14.05
N SER A 57 -7.23 -7.82 14.07
CA SER A 57 -8.29 -6.88 14.44
C SER A 57 -8.24 -6.63 15.94
N LEU A 58 -8.61 -5.41 16.35
CA LEU A 58 -8.79 -5.06 17.75
C LEU A 58 -10.28 -5.07 18.06
N ASP A 59 -10.68 -5.97 18.94
CA ASP A 59 -12.04 -6.11 19.45
C ASP A 59 -12.06 -5.89 20.98
N GLY A 60 -13.26 -5.83 21.57
CA GLY A 60 -13.44 -5.63 23.02
C GLY A 60 -13.76 -4.19 23.41
N GLU A 61 -14.13 -3.98 24.68
CA GLU A 61 -14.50 -2.64 25.19
C GLU A 61 -13.28 -1.70 25.23
N GLY A 62 -12.11 -2.25 25.57
CA GLY A 62 -10.86 -1.50 25.65
C GLY A 62 -10.46 -0.82 24.33
N SER A 63 -10.84 -1.40 23.18
CA SER A 63 -10.49 -0.86 21.86
C SER A 63 -11.29 0.41 21.52
N LEU A 64 -12.40 0.64 22.23
CA LEU A 64 -13.24 1.82 22.12
C LEU A 64 -12.87 2.90 23.14
N THR A 65 -12.29 2.52 24.28
CA THR A 65 -12.03 3.42 25.41
C THR A 65 -10.59 3.92 25.48
N HIS A 66 -9.62 3.15 24.99
CA HIS A 66 -8.20 3.51 25.05
C HIS A 66 -7.76 4.23 23.78
N ASP A 67 -7.00 5.32 23.97
CA ASP A 67 -6.35 6.02 22.87
C ASP A 67 -5.21 5.17 22.25
N PRO A 68 -4.86 5.41 20.96
CA PRO A 68 -3.78 4.69 20.29
C PRO A 68 -2.44 4.75 21.02
N GLU A 69 -2.13 5.87 21.68
CA GLU A 69 -0.90 6.07 22.45
C GLU A 69 -0.80 5.08 23.64
N THR A 70 -1.90 4.87 24.35
CA THR A 70 -2.01 3.93 25.45
C THR A 70 -1.80 2.50 24.97
N ILE A 71 -2.47 2.10 23.87
CA ILE A 71 -2.33 0.77 23.28
C ILE A 71 -0.87 0.51 22.88
N ILE A 72 -0.23 1.47 22.21
CA ILE A 72 1.18 1.37 21.80
C ILE A 72 2.13 1.33 22.99
N SER A 73 1.83 2.05 24.08
CA SER A 73 2.60 2.01 25.31
C SER A 73 2.59 0.61 25.93
N VAL A 74 1.41 -0.02 26.01
CA VAL A 74 1.24 -1.40 26.50
C VAL A 74 2.01 -2.39 25.63
N VAL A 75 1.91 -2.27 24.31
CA VAL A 75 2.69 -3.08 23.36
C VAL A 75 4.19 -2.91 23.59
N SER A 76 4.65 -1.68 23.71
CA SER A 76 6.08 -1.37 23.90
C SER A 76 6.61 -1.94 25.22
N HIS A 77 5.82 -1.88 26.28
CA HIS A 77 6.14 -2.49 27.56
C HIS A 77 6.26 -4.02 27.43
N GLY A 78 5.26 -4.67 26.82
CA GLY A 78 5.28 -6.11 26.60
C GLY A 78 6.48 -6.59 25.79
N LEU A 79 6.88 -5.84 24.77
CA LEU A 79 8.08 -6.13 23.98
C LEU A 79 9.36 -6.04 24.81
N LYS A 80 9.48 -5.03 25.69
CA LYS A 80 10.63 -4.89 26.60
C LYS A 80 10.73 -6.07 27.56
N GLU A 81 9.62 -6.48 28.17
CA GLU A 81 9.59 -7.67 29.02
C GLU A 81 9.98 -8.94 28.26
N LEU A 82 9.50 -9.11 27.03
CA LEU A 82 9.83 -10.27 26.21
C LEU A 82 11.34 -10.35 25.88
N ILE A 83 11.99 -9.20 25.69
CA ILE A 83 13.46 -9.11 25.51
C ILE A 83 14.19 -9.53 26.79
N GLU A 84 13.75 -9.06 27.94
CA GLU A 84 14.37 -9.38 29.24
C GLU A 84 14.31 -10.88 29.57
N GLN A 85 13.25 -11.57 29.12
CA GLN A 85 13.12 -13.02 29.27
C GLN A 85 14.10 -13.83 28.42
N LYS A 86 14.78 -13.22 27.44
CA LYS A 86 15.77 -13.86 26.54
C LYS A 86 15.24 -15.11 25.83
N MET A 87 13.96 -15.11 25.45
CA MET A 87 13.29 -16.28 24.83
C MET A 87 13.31 -16.28 23.29
N PHE A 88 14.12 -15.43 22.67
CA PHE A 88 14.14 -15.27 21.22
C PHE A 88 15.08 -16.25 20.50
N SER A 89 14.51 -17.08 19.63
CA SER A 89 15.20 -18.10 18.85
C SER A 89 16.19 -17.51 17.85
N ALA A 90 15.86 -16.38 17.20
CA ALA A 90 16.78 -15.78 16.24
C ALA A 90 18.02 -15.20 16.94
N GLY A 91 17.87 -14.71 18.18
CA GLY A 91 18.99 -14.25 19.00
C GLY A 91 20.01 -15.36 19.28
N ASP A 92 19.55 -16.58 19.49
CA ASP A 92 20.41 -17.75 19.67
C ASP A 92 21.18 -18.12 18.39
N ILE A 93 20.57 -17.95 17.21
CA ILE A 93 21.22 -18.24 15.93
C ILE A 93 22.21 -17.14 15.54
N THR A 94 21.86 -15.88 15.77
CA THR A 94 22.68 -14.71 15.39
C THR A 94 23.73 -14.36 16.42
N LYS A 95 23.55 -14.82 17.67
CA LYS A 95 24.31 -14.40 18.86
C LYS A 95 24.20 -12.88 19.08
N LYS A 96 22.98 -12.35 18.93
CA LYS A 96 22.65 -10.93 19.08
C LYS A 96 21.37 -10.79 19.89
N GLU A 97 21.30 -9.71 20.67
CA GLU A 97 20.11 -9.39 21.45
C GLU A 97 19.21 -8.42 20.68
N TYR A 98 17.91 -8.50 20.95
CA TYR A 98 16.93 -7.54 20.45
C TYR A 98 16.94 -6.27 21.30
N TYR A 99 16.49 -5.16 20.72
CA TYR A 99 16.19 -3.92 21.44
C TYR A 99 15.00 -3.20 20.79
N VAL A 100 14.25 -2.40 21.57
CA VAL A 100 13.12 -1.59 21.08
C VAL A 100 13.59 -0.14 20.93
N ASP A 101 13.07 0.58 19.94
CA ASP A 101 13.24 2.04 19.88
C ASP A 101 12.58 2.71 21.10
N ASP A 102 13.15 3.83 21.57
CA ASP A 102 12.65 4.54 22.75
C ASP A 102 11.32 5.28 22.50
N GLU A 103 11.05 5.65 21.24
CA GLU A 103 9.89 6.45 20.86
C GLU A 103 9.11 5.78 19.71
N SER A 104 7.79 5.74 19.86
CA SER A 104 6.89 5.43 18.76
C SER A 104 6.80 6.60 17.78
N LYS A 105 6.69 6.31 16.49
CA LYS A 105 6.47 7.34 15.46
C LYS A 105 5.10 7.21 14.84
N ALA A 106 4.32 8.28 14.89
CA ALA A 106 3.05 8.40 14.19
C ALA A 106 3.28 8.88 12.75
N PHE A 107 2.55 8.32 11.79
CA PHE A 107 2.49 8.79 10.40
C PHE A 107 1.03 8.83 9.96
N VAL A 108 0.71 9.71 9.01
CA VAL A 108 -0.58 9.66 8.31
C VAL A 108 -0.37 9.20 6.88
N PHE A 109 -1.18 8.24 6.44
CA PHE A 109 -1.26 7.78 5.08
C PHE A 109 -2.61 8.16 4.48
N ARG A 110 -2.60 8.61 3.23
CA ARG A 110 -3.79 8.69 2.38
C ARG A 110 -3.60 7.76 1.21
N ASP A 111 -4.33 6.66 1.22
CA ASP A 111 -4.31 5.63 0.19
C ASP A 111 -5.55 5.77 -0.68
N THR A 112 -5.37 5.97 -1.99
CA THR A 112 -6.44 5.80 -2.98
C THR A 112 -6.25 4.44 -3.64
N TYR A 113 -7.20 3.54 -3.44
CA TYR A 113 -7.25 2.23 -4.08
C TYR A 113 -7.95 2.33 -5.43
N TYR A 114 -7.42 1.59 -6.39
CA TYR A 114 -7.92 1.55 -7.76
C TYR A 114 -8.36 0.14 -8.08
N ASP A 115 -9.52 0.02 -8.71
CA ASP A 115 -10.08 -1.24 -9.18
C ASP A 115 -10.93 -1.01 -10.43
N ASN A 116 -11.35 -2.09 -11.09
CA ASN A 116 -12.23 -2.01 -12.24
C ASN A 116 -13.72 -1.98 -11.80
N GLU A 117 -14.61 -1.80 -12.77
CA GLU A 117 -16.06 -1.73 -12.52
C GLU A 117 -16.64 -3.03 -11.92
N TYR A 118 -15.93 -4.16 -12.06
CA TYR A 118 -16.32 -5.47 -11.53
C TYR A 118 -15.64 -5.82 -10.20
N ARG A 119 -14.74 -4.95 -9.70
CA ARG A 119 -13.94 -5.16 -8.49
C ARG A 119 -13.08 -6.43 -8.53
N ASP A 120 -12.56 -6.78 -9.71
CA ASP A 120 -11.75 -8.00 -9.91
C ASP A 120 -10.50 -8.03 -9.00
N LEU A 121 -9.92 -6.86 -8.65
CA LEU A 121 -8.77 -6.82 -7.76
C LEU A 121 -9.18 -7.17 -6.33
N ALA A 122 -10.28 -6.59 -5.83
CA ALA A 122 -10.80 -6.90 -4.50
C ALA A 122 -11.14 -8.40 -4.36
N GLU A 123 -11.85 -8.97 -5.34
CA GLU A 123 -12.22 -10.39 -5.36
C GLU A 123 -11.01 -11.34 -5.29
N ARG A 124 -9.87 -10.91 -5.85
CA ARG A 124 -8.61 -11.67 -5.86
C ARG A 124 -7.65 -11.29 -4.74
N ALA A 125 -8.10 -10.51 -3.76
CA ALA A 125 -7.27 -9.96 -2.69
C ALA A 125 -6.01 -9.21 -3.19
N ILE A 126 -6.11 -8.59 -4.36
CA ILE A 126 -5.09 -7.71 -4.92
C ILE A 126 -5.41 -6.29 -4.46
N SER A 127 -4.39 -5.57 -3.99
CA SER A 127 -4.53 -4.15 -3.67
C SER A 127 -3.61 -3.32 -4.55
N TYR A 128 -4.18 -2.37 -5.29
CA TYR A 128 -3.43 -1.44 -6.15
C TYR A 128 -3.76 0.00 -5.75
N ARG A 129 -2.76 0.77 -5.34
CA ARG A 129 -3.00 2.08 -4.73
C ARG A 129 -1.97 3.15 -5.07
N LEU A 130 -2.43 4.40 -5.06
CA LEU A 130 -1.60 5.59 -4.87
C LEU A 130 -1.59 5.93 -3.39
N ARG A 131 -0.40 5.96 -2.80
CA ARG A 131 -0.18 6.28 -1.38
C ARG A 131 0.54 7.61 -1.23
N TYR A 132 -0.05 8.48 -0.42
CA TYR A 132 0.61 9.65 0.13
C TYR A 132 0.97 9.41 1.59
N ARG A 133 2.16 9.83 1.99
CA ARG A 133 2.60 9.80 3.38
C ARG A 133 2.84 11.22 3.88
N PHE A 134 2.38 11.48 5.10
CA PHE A 134 2.67 12.67 5.88
C PHE A 134 3.54 12.25 7.08
N ASN A 135 4.36 13.17 7.55
CA ASN A 135 5.26 12.96 8.68
C ASN A 135 4.51 12.66 9.97
N ASP A 136 3.35 13.29 10.15
CA ASP A 136 2.54 13.26 11.36
C ASP A 136 1.13 13.80 11.05
N THR A 137 0.25 13.78 12.05
CA THR A 137 -1.12 14.29 11.99
C THR A 137 -1.15 15.80 11.77
N GLU A 138 -0.23 16.57 12.39
CA GLU A 138 -0.21 18.03 12.27
C GLU A 138 0.07 18.48 10.82
N GLN A 139 1.01 17.83 10.14
CA GLN A 139 1.30 18.09 8.73
C GLN A 139 0.08 17.80 7.86
N TYR A 140 -0.60 16.67 8.11
CA TYR A 140 -1.82 16.33 7.38
C TYR A 140 -2.94 17.35 7.61
N ASP A 141 -3.20 17.75 8.85
CA ASP A 141 -4.22 18.75 9.18
C ASP A 141 -3.92 20.13 8.59
N LYS A 142 -2.64 20.51 8.51
CA LYS A 142 -2.23 21.73 7.81
C LYS A 142 -2.39 21.59 6.30
N HIS A 143 -2.14 20.42 5.72
CA HIS A 143 -2.40 20.16 4.30
C HIS A 143 -3.88 20.29 3.96
N GLU A 144 -4.77 19.72 4.78
CA GLU A 144 -6.21 19.80 4.56
C GLU A 144 -6.73 21.25 4.64
N ARG A 145 -6.16 22.07 5.54
CA ARG A 145 -6.49 23.50 5.67
C ARG A 145 -5.86 24.38 4.59
N TYR A 146 -4.63 24.09 4.18
CA TYR A 146 -3.82 24.90 3.27
C TYR A 146 -3.35 24.06 2.06
N LYS A 147 -4.32 23.55 1.29
CA LYS A 147 -4.10 22.54 0.22
C LYS A 147 -3.11 22.94 -0.88
N GLU A 148 -2.92 24.24 -1.08
CA GLU A 148 -2.00 24.77 -2.11
C GLU A 148 -0.62 25.13 -1.57
N ASP A 149 -0.40 25.11 -0.25
CA ASP A 149 0.91 25.43 0.35
C ASP A 149 1.86 24.22 0.26
N PRO A 150 2.95 24.30 -0.53
CA PRO A 150 3.90 23.21 -0.69
C PRO A 150 4.57 22.75 0.61
N ALA A 151 4.60 23.58 1.66
CA ALA A 151 5.21 23.24 2.94
C ALA A 151 4.48 22.09 3.66
N PHE A 152 3.19 21.91 3.39
CA PHE A 152 2.36 20.89 4.02
C PHE A 152 2.08 19.69 3.10
N PHE A 153 2.66 19.66 1.90
CA PHE A 153 2.50 18.51 1.02
C PHE A 153 3.08 17.23 1.64
N PRO A 154 2.55 16.07 1.24
CA PRO A 154 3.08 14.78 1.70
C PRO A 154 4.58 14.69 1.47
N ASN A 155 5.30 14.11 2.42
CA ASN A 155 6.76 13.94 2.37
C ASN A 155 7.19 12.81 1.42
N ARG A 156 6.24 11.95 1.03
CA ARG A 156 6.44 10.87 0.05
C ARG A 156 5.14 10.57 -0.69
N ALA A 157 5.29 10.24 -1.98
CA ALA A 157 4.24 9.68 -2.82
C ALA A 157 4.77 8.39 -3.46
N GLU A 158 3.92 7.36 -3.57
CA GLU A 158 4.26 6.10 -4.23
C GLU A 158 3.03 5.40 -4.78
N ILE A 159 3.26 4.58 -5.82
CA ILE A 159 2.27 3.63 -6.31
C ILE A 159 2.70 2.26 -5.83
N GLN A 160 1.75 1.48 -5.34
CA GLN A 160 2.02 0.20 -4.71
C GLN A 160 1.01 -0.84 -5.18
N ALA A 161 1.48 -2.06 -5.43
CA ALA A 161 0.64 -3.23 -5.58
C ALA A 161 1.01 -4.28 -4.53
N LYS A 162 0.00 -4.95 -3.98
CA LYS A 162 0.13 -6.19 -3.22
C LYS A 162 -0.66 -7.28 -3.94
N THR A 163 0.01 -8.34 -4.39
CA THR A 163 -0.56 -9.47 -5.14
C THR A 163 -0.18 -10.80 -4.50
N ASP A 164 -0.77 -11.90 -4.96
CA ASP A 164 -0.48 -13.27 -4.50
C ASP A 164 -0.59 -13.43 -2.97
N ARG A 165 -1.63 -12.84 -2.37
CA ARG A 165 -1.86 -12.97 -0.94
C ARG A 165 -2.17 -14.44 -0.60
N GLN A 166 -1.43 -15.00 0.34
CA GLN A 166 -1.64 -16.34 0.87
C GLN A 166 -1.89 -16.25 2.37
N GLU A 167 -3.11 -16.60 2.78
CA GLU A 167 -3.47 -16.79 4.18
C GLU A 167 -2.96 -18.14 4.66
N VAL A 168 -2.21 -18.13 5.76
CA VAL A 168 -1.65 -19.34 6.38
C VAL A 168 -2.38 -19.67 7.69
N GLY A 169 -3.25 -18.76 8.16
CA GLY A 169 -4.10 -18.93 9.33
C GLY A 169 -3.71 -18.02 10.51
N ASN A 170 -4.67 -17.79 11.42
CA ASN A 170 -4.50 -16.95 12.61
C ASN A 170 -4.01 -15.52 12.31
N GLY A 171 -4.42 -14.95 11.18
CA GLY A 171 -4.01 -13.63 10.71
C GLY A 171 -2.61 -13.57 10.09
N PHE A 172 -1.87 -14.69 10.01
CA PHE A 172 -0.59 -14.72 9.30
C PHE A 172 -0.81 -14.85 7.79
N SER A 173 -0.17 -13.95 7.06
CA SER A 173 -0.21 -13.94 5.60
C SER A 173 1.16 -13.67 5.00
N THR A 174 1.34 -14.16 3.78
CA THR A 174 2.43 -13.73 2.91
C THR A 174 1.85 -13.04 1.69
N VAL A 175 2.54 -12.02 1.19
CA VAL A 175 2.08 -11.24 0.05
C VAL A 175 3.26 -10.72 -0.75
N LYS A 176 3.12 -10.61 -2.08
CA LYS A 176 4.14 -9.97 -2.91
C LYS A 176 3.82 -8.49 -3.03
N GLU A 177 4.76 -7.65 -2.62
CA GLU A 177 4.63 -6.21 -2.71
C GLU A 177 5.60 -5.62 -3.73
N ALA A 178 5.08 -4.84 -4.67
CA ALA A 178 5.85 -4.03 -5.60
C ALA A 178 5.58 -2.54 -5.36
N ARG A 179 6.59 -1.68 -5.57
CA ARG A 179 6.46 -0.22 -5.36
C ARG A 179 7.09 0.58 -6.48
N PHE A 180 6.49 1.71 -6.82
CA PHE A 180 7.10 2.77 -7.62
C PHE A 180 7.12 4.06 -6.79
N GLU A 181 8.28 4.41 -6.25
CA GLU A 181 8.40 5.55 -5.34
C GLU A 181 8.95 6.78 -6.06
N PHE A 182 8.32 7.94 -5.88
CA PHE A 182 8.76 9.19 -6.51
C PHE A 182 9.94 9.83 -5.76
N ARG A 183 11.05 9.11 -5.61
CA ARG A 183 12.29 9.57 -4.95
C ARG A 183 13.55 9.14 -5.69
N ASN A 184 14.62 9.91 -5.56
CA ASN A 184 15.93 9.63 -6.22
C ASN A 184 16.61 8.31 -5.79
N ALA A 185 16.11 7.66 -4.74
CA ALA A 185 16.61 6.38 -4.25
C ALA A 185 15.84 5.17 -4.84
N SER A 186 14.85 5.41 -5.71
CA SER A 186 14.05 4.36 -6.36
C SER A 186 14.26 4.43 -7.87
N GLU A 187 14.42 3.28 -8.53
CA GLU A 187 14.49 3.25 -9.98
C GLU A 187 13.18 3.78 -10.61
N PRO A 188 13.24 4.49 -11.75
CA PRO A 188 14.40 4.77 -12.58
C PRO A 188 15.17 6.03 -12.14
N PHE A 189 14.84 6.59 -10.99
CA PHE A 189 15.38 7.86 -10.53
C PHE A 189 16.80 7.71 -9.99
N SER A 190 17.59 8.76 -10.18
CA SER A 190 18.98 8.84 -9.76
C SER A 190 19.42 10.30 -9.67
N LYS A 191 20.70 10.54 -9.37
CA LYS A 191 21.29 11.89 -9.44
C LYS A 191 21.14 12.52 -10.84
N LYS A 192 21.18 11.71 -11.90
CA LYS A 192 21.08 12.16 -13.31
C LYS A 192 19.63 12.18 -13.82
N ASN A 193 18.82 11.21 -13.42
CA ASN A 193 17.40 11.14 -13.76
C ASN A 193 16.57 11.49 -12.52
N LYS A 194 16.36 12.78 -12.23
CA LYS A 194 15.76 13.20 -10.95
C LYS A 194 14.28 12.79 -10.87
N ALA A 195 13.87 12.37 -9.69
CA ALA A 195 12.46 12.21 -9.33
C ALA A 195 11.71 13.55 -9.49
N PRO A 196 10.39 13.51 -9.77
CA PRO A 196 9.58 14.73 -9.78
C PRO A 196 9.69 15.41 -8.41
N LYS A 197 9.93 16.72 -8.41
CA LYS A 197 10.02 17.51 -7.18
C LYS A 197 8.63 17.62 -6.54
N SER A 198 8.59 17.58 -5.21
CA SER A 198 7.41 18.03 -4.44
C SER A 198 7.09 19.49 -4.82
N PRO A 199 5.81 19.92 -4.90
CA PRO A 199 4.60 19.22 -4.46
C PRO A 199 4.10 18.11 -5.41
N TRP A 200 3.78 16.95 -4.85
CA TRP A 200 3.15 15.84 -5.58
C TRP A 200 1.61 15.96 -5.57
N LYS A 201 1.07 16.88 -6.37
CA LYS A 201 -0.38 17.18 -6.41
C LYS A 201 -1.22 15.96 -6.77
N TYR A 202 -2.31 15.76 -6.04
CA TYR A 202 -3.24 14.64 -6.26
C TYR A 202 -3.73 14.58 -7.71
N THR A 203 -4.21 15.71 -8.23
CA THR A 203 -4.71 15.86 -9.61
C THR A 203 -3.73 15.44 -10.71
N GLN A 204 -2.42 15.47 -10.42
CA GLN A 204 -1.38 15.05 -11.35
C GLN A 204 -1.02 13.55 -11.20
N PHE A 205 -1.01 13.04 -9.97
CA PHE A 205 -0.47 11.72 -9.67
C PHE A 205 -1.53 10.61 -9.64
N SER A 206 -2.81 10.95 -9.42
CA SER A 206 -3.93 10.01 -9.45
C SER A 206 -4.15 9.32 -10.81
N ARG A 207 -3.63 9.91 -11.89
CA ARG A 207 -3.72 9.32 -13.23
C ARG A 207 -2.75 8.18 -13.51
N TYR A 208 -1.63 8.11 -12.77
CA TYR A 208 -0.57 7.15 -13.09
C TYR A 208 -0.98 5.71 -12.80
N PRO A 209 -1.78 5.41 -11.75
CA PRO A 209 -2.37 4.09 -11.60
C PRO A 209 -3.24 3.67 -12.80
N GLU A 210 -4.06 4.59 -13.33
CA GLU A 210 -4.99 4.35 -14.46
C GLU A 210 -4.26 4.03 -15.78
N THR A 211 -3.11 4.68 -16.03
CA THR A 211 -2.31 4.43 -17.24
C THR A 211 -1.28 3.34 -17.04
N GLY A 212 -0.97 2.99 -15.80
CA GLY A 212 0.05 2.02 -15.46
C GLY A 212 1.50 2.48 -15.70
N GLN A 213 1.68 3.72 -16.14
CA GLN A 213 2.97 4.28 -16.57
C GLN A 213 3.25 5.65 -15.96
N PHE A 214 4.51 5.89 -15.62
CA PHE A 214 5.03 7.23 -15.33
C PHE A 214 5.95 7.68 -16.48
N GLN A 215 5.53 8.69 -17.24
CA GLN A 215 6.21 9.10 -18.47
C GLN A 215 6.32 7.90 -19.44
N LYS A 216 7.54 7.43 -19.73
CA LYS A 216 7.83 6.27 -20.57
C LYS A 216 8.11 4.98 -19.79
N TYR A 217 7.97 5.02 -18.46
CA TYR A 217 8.32 3.90 -17.60
C TYR A 217 7.06 3.15 -17.18
N THR A 218 6.95 1.91 -17.61
CA THR A 218 6.07 0.94 -16.96
C THR A 218 6.49 0.74 -15.52
N MET A 219 5.52 0.74 -14.61
CA MET A 219 5.77 0.63 -13.18
C MET A 219 5.62 -0.82 -12.73
N TRP A 220 6.55 -1.31 -11.90
CA TRP A 220 6.47 -2.65 -11.29
C TRP A 220 5.11 -2.96 -10.65
N PRO A 221 4.48 -2.07 -9.85
CA PRO A 221 3.12 -2.27 -9.35
C PRO A 221 2.11 -2.66 -10.43
N THR A 222 2.07 -1.91 -11.53
CA THR A 222 1.15 -2.16 -12.64
C THR A 222 1.47 -3.47 -13.33
N TYR A 223 2.74 -3.71 -13.65
CA TYR A 223 3.19 -4.94 -14.29
C TYR A 223 2.68 -6.16 -13.53
N HIS A 224 2.85 -6.13 -12.21
CA HIS A 224 2.46 -7.23 -11.34
C HIS A 224 0.94 -7.41 -11.22
N VAL A 225 0.17 -6.32 -11.24
CA VAL A 225 -1.30 -6.38 -11.29
C VAL A 225 -1.76 -7.03 -12.59
N VAL A 226 -1.23 -6.60 -13.74
CA VAL A 226 -1.59 -7.17 -15.05
C VAL A 226 -1.18 -8.64 -15.14
N GLU A 227 0.00 -9.00 -14.64
CA GLU A 227 0.47 -10.38 -14.57
C GLU A 227 -0.48 -11.26 -13.71
N SER A 228 -0.93 -10.74 -12.57
CA SER A 228 -1.86 -11.46 -11.68
C SER A 228 -3.29 -11.59 -12.23
N LEU A 229 -3.61 -10.84 -13.29
CA LEU A 229 -4.89 -10.87 -13.99
C LEU A 229 -4.77 -11.34 -15.45
N GLU A 230 -3.66 -11.99 -15.84
CA GLU A 230 -3.44 -12.41 -17.25
C GLU A 230 -4.59 -13.29 -17.76
N ASP A 231 -5.21 -14.09 -16.89
CA ASP A 231 -6.33 -14.97 -17.21
C ASP A 231 -7.65 -14.22 -17.52
N ILE A 232 -7.85 -13.03 -16.95
CA ILE A 232 -9.03 -12.19 -17.20
C ILE A 232 -8.77 -11.20 -18.34
N VAL A 233 -7.66 -10.47 -18.26
CA VAL A 233 -7.33 -9.42 -19.24
C VAL A 233 -6.98 -10.06 -20.59
N GLY A 234 -6.38 -11.26 -20.57
CA GLY A 234 -5.83 -11.88 -21.76
C GLY A 234 -4.69 -11.06 -22.36
N ARG A 235 -3.98 -11.64 -23.34
CA ARG A 235 -2.81 -11.00 -23.95
C ARG A 235 -3.11 -9.78 -24.81
N SER A 236 -4.37 -9.53 -25.17
CA SER A 236 -4.79 -8.39 -25.99
C SER A 236 -5.76 -7.44 -25.28
N GLY A 237 -6.09 -7.68 -24.01
CA GLY A 237 -7.06 -6.87 -23.31
C GLY A 237 -6.48 -5.63 -22.65
N SER A 238 -7.39 -4.88 -22.05
CA SER A 238 -7.09 -3.65 -21.34
C SER A 238 -7.84 -3.64 -20.03
N LEU A 239 -7.12 -3.48 -18.91
CA LEU A 239 -7.66 -3.27 -17.59
C LEU A 239 -7.97 -1.79 -17.38
N HIS A 240 -9.23 -1.47 -17.16
CA HIS A 240 -9.68 -0.11 -16.85
C HIS A 240 -9.87 -0.02 -15.35
N VAL A 241 -8.97 0.70 -14.66
CA VAL A 241 -9.09 0.94 -13.22
C VAL A 241 -9.46 2.39 -12.93
N ARG A 242 -10.24 2.60 -11.88
CA ARG A 242 -10.62 3.91 -11.35
C ARG A 242 -10.50 3.92 -9.83
N PRO A 243 -10.39 5.09 -9.19
CA PRO A 243 -10.47 5.20 -7.74
C PRO A 243 -11.77 4.55 -7.22
N GLU A 244 -11.65 3.62 -6.28
CA GLU A 244 -12.79 2.85 -5.75
C GLU A 244 -12.97 3.09 -4.24
N ALA A 245 -11.86 3.14 -3.49
CA ALA A 245 -11.88 3.41 -2.05
C ALA A 245 -10.74 4.34 -1.66
N ILE A 246 -10.98 5.22 -0.68
CA ILE A 246 -9.95 6.07 -0.09
C ILE A 246 -9.85 5.77 1.39
N LEU A 247 -8.64 5.46 1.85
CA LEU A 247 -8.35 5.21 3.26
C LEU A 247 -7.46 6.33 3.79
N LEU A 248 -7.87 6.92 4.90
CA LEU A 248 -6.99 7.72 5.76
C LEU A 248 -6.55 6.84 6.91
N THR A 249 -5.24 6.64 7.07
CA THR A 249 -4.68 5.80 8.12
C THR A 249 -3.72 6.60 8.97
N ARG A 250 -4.04 6.76 10.25
CA ARG A 250 -3.04 7.10 11.27
C ARG A 250 -2.34 5.82 11.66
N ARG A 251 -1.01 5.79 11.54
CA ARG A 251 -0.18 4.64 11.88
C ARG A 251 0.83 4.99 12.96
N ASP A 252 0.72 4.37 14.11
CA ASP A 252 1.72 4.42 15.17
C ASP A 252 2.63 3.19 15.05
N ARG A 253 3.94 3.37 15.13
CA ARG A 253 4.93 2.28 14.92
C ARG A 253 5.88 2.13 16.08
N VAL A 254 6.17 0.87 16.40
CA VAL A 254 7.25 0.44 17.28
C VAL A 254 8.15 -0.52 16.48
N HIS A 255 9.47 -0.34 16.58
CA HIS A 255 10.41 -1.24 15.94
C HIS A 255 11.06 -2.15 16.97
N LEU A 256 11.16 -3.44 16.62
CA LEU A 256 11.99 -4.39 17.31
C LEU A 256 13.23 -4.67 16.45
N ASN A 257 14.39 -4.28 16.97
CA ASN A 257 15.64 -4.22 16.23
C ASN A 257 16.64 -5.29 16.69
N MET A 258 17.55 -5.69 15.80
CA MET A 258 18.69 -6.56 16.08
C MET A 258 19.84 -6.29 15.11
N LYS A 259 21.07 -6.21 15.63
CA LYS A 259 22.31 -6.07 14.83
C LYS A 259 22.70 -7.35 14.10
N THR A 260 21.97 -7.70 13.05
CA THR A 260 22.15 -8.94 12.30
C THR A 260 22.97 -8.78 11.02
N SER A 261 23.62 -9.86 10.57
CA SER A 261 24.37 -9.89 9.31
C SER A 261 23.48 -9.91 8.05
N TRP A 262 22.16 -10.01 8.23
CA TRP A 262 21.18 -9.99 7.14
C TRP A 262 20.52 -8.63 6.96
N GLY A 263 20.89 -7.63 7.75
CA GLY A 263 20.40 -6.26 7.58
C GLY A 263 20.93 -5.62 6.29
N SER A 264 20.05 -4.98 5.53
CA SER A 264 20.42 -4.21 4.33
C SER A 264 19.68 -2.87 4.25
N GLY A 265 20.08 -2.02 3.30
CA GLY A 265 19.40 -0.75 3.04
C GLY A 265 19.57 0.29 4.15
N PRO A 266 18.64 1.25 4.28
CA PRO A 266 18.78 2.39 5.18
C PRO A 266 18.56 2.02 6.67
N ASN A 267 17.84 0.93 6.95
CA ASN A 267 17.49 0.50 8.30
C ASN A 267 17.87 -0.98 8.51
N PRO A 268 19.17 -1.32 8.53
CA PRO A 268 19.61 -2.72 8.54
C PRO A 268 19.31 -3.45 9.86
N GLU A 269 19.03 -2.72 10.95
CA GLU A 269 18.78 -3.32 12.26
C GLU A 269 17.29 -3.59 12.52
N GLN A 270 16.37 -3.03 11.72
CA GLN A 270 14.94 -3.28 11.90
C GLN A 270 14.61 -4.71 11.50
N VAL A 271 14.14 -5.52 12.46
CA VAL A 271 13.74 -6.92 12.19
C VAL A 271 12.23 -7.05 12.17
N PHE A 272 11.53 -6.46 13.13
CA PHE A 272 10.08 -6.43 13.12
C PHE A 272 9.56 -5.01 13.22
N ILE A 273 8.48 -4.75 12.49
CA ILE A 273 7.71 -3.51 12.58
C ILE A 273 6.36 -3.89 13.15
N ILE A 274 6.05 -3.35 14.33
CA ILE A 274 4.74 -3.46 14.94
C ILE A 274 4.04 -2.13 14.68
N SER A 275 2.86 -2.16 14.08
CA SER A 275 2.08 -0.96 13.83
C SER A 275 0.64 -1.10 14.28
N LEU A 276 0.13 -0.03 14.91
CA LEU A 276 -1.28 0.17 15.17
C LEU A 276 -1.82 1.17 14.13
N ASP A 277 -2.81 0.74 13.38
CA ASP A 277 -3.46 1.53 12.33
C ASP A 277 -4.88 1.86 12.75
N THR A 278 -5.19 3.16 12.85
CA THR A 278 -6.57 3.66 12.90
C THR A 278 -6.95 4.13 11.50
N VAL A 279 -7.94 3.47 10.91
CA VAL A 279 -8.33 3.64 9.51
C VAL A 279 -9.72 4.26 9.41
N GLN A 280 -9.84 5.31 8.61
CA GLN A 280 -11.11 5.86 8.15
C GLN A 280 -11.30 5.51 6.68
N VAL A 281 -12.48 5.02 6.32
CA VAL A 281 -12.85 4.57 4.98
C VAL A 281 -13.78 5.61 4.35
N PHE A 282 -13.49 5.97 3.10
CA PHE A 282 -14.30 6.86 2.30
C PHE A 282 -14.57 6.24 0.92
N ASP A 283 -15.72 6.56 0.36
CA ASP A 283 -16.13 6.18 -1.00
C ASP A 283 -15.49 7.11 -2.07
N GLU A 284 -15.94 6.97 -3.31
CA GLU A 284 -15.49 7.79 -4.45
C GLU A 284 -15.74 9.30 -4.28
N THR A 285 -16.64 9.73 -3.38
CA THR A 285 -16.88 11.15 -3.13
C THR A 285 -15.65 11.85 -2.56
N TYR A 286 -14.80 11.13 -1.81
CA TYR A 286 -13.54 11.71 -1.32
C TYR A 286 -12.55 11.97 -2.45
N HIS A 287 -12.58 11.20 -3.54
CA HIS A 287 -11.79 11.47 -4.74
C HIS A 287 -12.16 12.84 -5.34
N GLU A 288 -13.46 13.11 -5.48
CA GLU A 288 -13.99 14.37 -5.99
C GLU A 288 -13.63 15.58 -5.09
N TYR A 289 -13.58 15.37 -3.77
CA TYR A 289 -13.03 16.34 -2.82
C TYR A 289 -11.55 16.64 -3.08
N LEU A 290 -10.74 15.61 -3.33
CA LEU A 290 -9.32 15.77 -3.63
C LEU A 290 -9.06 16.44 -4.99
N LEU A 291 -10.03 16.38 -5.91
CA LEU A 291 -10.04 17.13 -7.16
C LEU A 291 -10.56 18.57 -7.00
N GLY A 292 -11.00 18.97 -5.81
CA GLY A 292 -11.54 20.30 -5.53
C GLY A 292 -12.95 20.53 -6.08
N LYS A 293 -13.71 19.46 -6.37
CA LYS A 293 -15.06 19.55 -6.94
C LYS A 293 -16.17 19.63 -5.88
N GLN A 294 -15.88 19.24 -4.64
CA GLN A 294 -16.82 19.31 -3.53
C GLN A 294 -16.14 19.48 -2.16
N ASN A 295 -16.95 19.58 -1.11
CA ASN A 295 -16.50 19.60 0.28
C ASN A 295 -16.03 18.21 0.73
N ARG A 296 -15.29 18.16 1.85
CA ARG A 296 -14.83 16.90 2.43
C ARG A 296 -16.04 16.06 2.85
N PRO A 297 -16.20 14.83 2.38
CA PRO A 297 -17.25 13.94 2.87
C PRO A 297 -16.86 13.40 4.26
N GLU A 298 -17.87 12.98 5.01
CA GLU A 298 -17.67 12.19 6.23
C GLU A 298 -17.19 10.77 5.86
N PRO A 299 -16.44 10.09 6.74
CA PRO A 299 -16.08 8.69 6.52
C PRO A 299 -17.33 7.82 6.53
N VAL A 300 -17.36 6.81 5.64
CA VAL A 300 -18.42 5.79 5.60
C VAL A 300 -18.28 4.85 6.80
N GLY A 301 -17.04 4.57 7.21
CA GLY A 301 -16.76 3.77 8.40
C GLY A 301 -15.31 3.90 8.86
N SER A 302 -14.99 3.22 9.96
CA SER A 302 -13.64 3.21 10.52
C SER A 302 -13.37 1.92 11.27
N TYR A 303 -12.11 1.54 11.36
CA TYR A 303 -11.66 0.39 12.13
C TYR A 303 -10.22 0.58 12.62
N THR A 304 -9.82 -0.24 13.58
CA THR A 304 -8.44 -0.26 14.09
C THR A 304 -7.87 -1.67 13.92
N GLU A 305 -6.65 -1.75 13.40
CA GLU A 305 -5.94 -3.03 13.24
C GLU A 305 -4.47 -2.91 13.68
N MET A 306 -3.90 -4.05 14.07
CA MET A 306 -2.49 -4.18 14.37
C MET A 306 -1.79 -5.07 13.34
N GLU A 307 -0.67 -4.58 12.81
CA GLU A 307 0.20 -5.35 11.91
C GLU A 307 1.54 -5.64 12.60
N ILE A 308 2.02 -6.89 12.48
CA ILE A 308 3.38 -7.27 12.90
C ILE A 308 4.09 -7.82 11.67
N GLU A 309 4.96 -7.01 11.08
CA GLU A 309 5.69 -7.32 9.84
C GLU A 309 7.10 -7.83 10.14
N PHE A 310 7.53 -8.91 9.47
CA PHE A 310 8.96 -9.25 9.38
C PHE A 310 9.61 -8.35 8.34
N GLU A 311 10.48 -7.44 8.79
CA GLU A 311 11.04 -6.36 7.99
C GLU A 311 11.80 -6.90 6.77
N ARG A 312 11.47 -6.31 5.64
CA ARG A 312 11.83 -6.78 4.31
C ARG A 312 13.32 -6.76 4.00
N ASN A 313 14.10 -5.83 4.54
CA ASN A 313 15.54 -5.74 4.30
C ASN A 313 16.27 -6.92 4.95
N VAL A 314 15.74 -7.43 6.06
CA VAL A 314 16.24 -8.66 6.71
C VAL A 314 15.69 -9.90 6.00
N SER A 315 14.38 -9.97 5.78
CA SER A 315 13.74 -11.18 5.23
C SER A 315 14.17 -11.46 3.78
N THR A 316 14.33 -10.42 2.95
CA THR A 316 14.75 -10.56 1.54
C THR A 316 16.19 -11.07 1.45
N GLU A 317 17.11 -10.52 2.24
CA GLU A 317 18.50 -10.98 2.27
C GLU A 317 18.61 -12.44 2.69
N ILE A 318 17.83 -12.86 3.68
CA ILE A 318 17.74 -14.27 4.09
C ILE A 318 17.26 -15.14 2.92
N ASP A 319 16.18 -14.73 2.25
CA ASP A 319 15.63 -15.47 1.10
C ASP A 319 16.62 -15.58 -0.06
N GLU A 320 17.39 -14.53 -0.34
CA GLU A 320 18.46 -14.56 -1.34
C GLU A 320 19.58 -15.54 -0.95
N LYS A 321 20.01 -15.56 0.32
CA LYS A 321 21.00 -16.57 0.78
C LYS A 321 20.47 -18.01 0.72
N ILE A 322 19.15 -18.20 0.81
CA ILE A 322 18.52 -19.52 0.64
C ILE A 322 18.55 -19.96 -0.83
N LYS A 323 18.35 -19.03 -1.77
CA LYS A 323 18.36 -19.30 -3.21
C LYS A 323 19.78 -19.54 -3.74
N ASP A 324 20.71 -18.65 -3.43
CA ASP A 324 22.02 -18.56 -4.11
C ASP A 324 23.21 -19.01 -3.24
N GLY A 325 22.94 -19.46 -2.02
CA GLY A 325 23.97 -19.89 -1.08
C GLY A 325 24.48 -21.31 -1.31
N SER A 326 25.73 -21.58 -0.90
CA SER A 326 26.23 -22.95 -0.75
C SER A 326 25.35 -23.76 0.22
N LYS A 327 25.39 -25.10 0.17
CA LYS A 327 24.55 -25.97 1.03
C LYS A 327 24.59 -25.57 2.52
N LYS A 328 25.77 -25.21 3.04
CA LYS A 328 25.95 -24.73 4.42
C LYS A 328 25.31 -23.36 4.65
N LYS A 329 25.51 -22.39 3.74
CA LYS A 329 24.91 -21.05 3.82
C LYS A 329 23.38 -21.11 3.72
N LYS A 330 22.87 -21.94 2.81
CA LYS A 330 21.44 -22.20 2.62
C LYS A 330 20.79 -22.78 3.87
N LYS A 331 21.42 -23.78 4.51
CA LYS A 331 20.93 -24.32 5.78
C LYS A 331 20.88 -23.24 6.86
N LYS A 332 21.99 -22.51 7.07
CA LYS A 332 22.04 -21.42 8.07
C LYS A 332 20.95 -20.36 7.83
N ALA A 333 20.71 -19.98 6.58
CA ALA A 333 19.70 -18.98 6.23
C ALA A 333 18.26 -19.51 6.45
N LYS A 334 17.99 -20.79 6.15
CA LYS A 334 16.71 -21.44 6.50
C LYS A 334 16.49 -21.47 8.01
N ASP A 335 17.47 -21.94 8.77
CA ASP A 335 17.40 -22.01 10.23
C ASP A 335 17.14 -20.61 10.82
N ALA A 336 17.81 -19.58 10.30
CA ALA A 336 17.59 -18.20 10.70
C ALA A 336 16.18 -17.68 10.37
N ARG A 337 15.69 -17.92 9.14
CA ARG A 337 14.34 -17.53 8.73
C ARG A 337 13.29 -18.16 9.65
N ASP A 338 13.42 -19.46 9.88
CA ASP A 338 12.44 -20.21 10.66
C ASP A 338 12.44 -19.74 12.13
N ALA A 339 13.61 -19.37 12.68
CA ALA A 339 13.73 -18.75 14.00
C ALA A 339 13.12 -17.34 14.08
N PHE A 340 13.30 -16.48 13.07
CA PHE A 340 12.61 -15.19 13.02
C PHE A 340 11.08 -15.35 12.94
N LEU A 341 10.59 -16.34 12.19
CA LEU A 341 9.15 -16.63 12.13
C LEU A 341 8.60 -17.17 13.45
N GLU A 342 9.41 -17.92 14.20
CA GLU A 342 9.06 -18.33 15.56
C GLU A 342 9.00 -17.12 16.51
N ASP A 343 10.00 -16.24 16.44
CA ASP A 343 10.03 -15.00 17.22
C ASP A 343 8.84 -14.10 16.93
N GLN A 344 8.43 -13.99 15.65
CA GLN A 344 7.23 -13.25 15.26
C GLN A 344 5.97 -13.78 15.96
N LYS A 345 5.83 -15.11 16.10
CA LYS A 345 4.71 -15.73 16.81
C LYS A 345 4.76 -15.45 18.32
N LYS A 346 5.95 -15.46 18.93
CA LYS A 346 6.14 -15.11 20.35
C LYS A 346 5.75 -13.65 20.60
N ILE A 347 6.12 -12.74 19.70
CA ILE A 347 5.72 -11.33 19.75
C ILE A 347 4.20 -11.21 19.71
N VAL A 348 3.53 -11.88 18.76
CA VAL A 348 2.06 -11.90 18.68
C VAL A 348 1.46 -12.36 20.01
N GLN A 349 1.89 -13.51 20.54
CA GLN A 349 1.36 -14.08 21.79
C GLN A 349 1.54 -13.14 22.98
N LYS A 350 2.70 -12.48 23.10
CA LYS A 350 2.96 -11.51 24.15
C LYS A 350 2.02 -10.31 24.02
N ILE A 351 1.93 -9.71 22.84
CA ILE A 351 1.04 -8.57 22.58
C ILE A 351 -0.42 -8.93 22.89
N LYS A 352 -0.89 -10.10 22.44
CA LYS A 352 -2.25 -10.59 22.77
C LYS A 352 -2.49 -10.65 24.28
N SER A 353 -1.50 -11.13 25.04
CA SER A 353 -1.61 -11.26 26.49
C SER A 353 -1.64 -9.89 27.18
N GLU A 354 -0.79 -8.96 26.75
CA GLU A 354 -0.74 -7.59 27.31
C GLU A 354 -2.02 -6.80 27.03
N LEU A 355 -2.52 -6.85 25.80
CA LEU A 355 -3.73 -6.12 25.44
C LEU A 355 -4.98 -6.67 26.10
N LEU A 356 -5.03 -7.98 26.38
CA LEU A 356 -6.12 -8.57 27.14
C LEU A 356 -6.21 -8.01 28.57
N LEU A 357 -5.11 -7.54 29.17
CA LEU A 357 -5.10 -6.92 30.51
C LEU A 357 -5.82 -5.56 30.55
N ILE A 358 -6.04 -4.95 29.38
CA ILE A 358 -6.79 -3.70 29.21
C ILE A 358 -8.05 -3.91 28.38
N ASP A 359 -8.61 -5.13 28.43
CA ASP A 359 -9.87 -5.52 27.78
C ASP A 359 -9.88 -5.32 26.25
N ILE A 360 -8.71 -5.49 25.60
CA ILE A 360 -8.57 -5.52 24.15
C ILE A 360 -8.26 -6.95 23.70
N GLU A 361 -9.16 -7.51 22.89
CA GLU A 361 -8.98 -8.81 22.26
C GLU A 361 -8.37 -8.64 20.87
N LEU A 362 -7.35 -9.46 20.56
CA LEU A 362 -6.74 -9.51 19.23
C LEU A 362 -7.16 -10.76 18.48
N GLN A 363 -7.91 -10.59 17.39
CA GLN A 363 -8.32 -11.68 16.51
C GLN A 363 -7.55 -11.65 15.19
N GLY A 364 -7.37 -12.80 14.56
CA GLY A 364 -6.65 -12.88 13.28
C GLY A 364 -7.51 -12.33 12.15
N ALA A 365 -7.06 -11.27 11.47
CA ALA A 365 -7.75 -10.73 10.31
C ALA A 365 -7.31 -11.49 9.04
N SER A 366 -8.27 -12.01 8.27
CA SER A 366 -8.03 -12.76 7.02
C SER A 366 -8.04 -11.88 5.77
N GLN A 367 -8.42 -10.61 5.90
CA GLN A 367 -8.58 -9.70 4.77
C GLN A 367 -7.48 -8.64 4.73
N SER A 368 -7.18 -8.16 3.52
CA SER A 368 -6.39 -6.96 3.35
C SER A 368 -7.19 -5.72 3.78
N LYS A 369 -6.51 -4.61 4.09
CA LYS A 369 -7.17 -3.31 4.31
C LYS A 369 -8.12 -2.92 3.18
N TYR A 370 -7.77 -3.25 1.93
CA TYR A 370 -8.63 -2.97 0.79
C TYR A 370 -9.91 -3.82 0.83
N GLY A 371 -9.79 -5.11 1.14
CA GLY A 371 -10.94 -6.00 1.30
C GLY A 371 -11.88 -5.52 2.42
N GLN A 372 -11.32 -5.19 3.60
CA GLN A 372 -12.10 -4.63 4.71
C GLN A 372 -12.81 -3.32 4.33
N ALA A 373 -12.15 -2.45 3.57
CA ALA A 373 -12.76 -1.22 3.10
C ALA A 373 -13.92 -1.47 2.11
N ILE A 374 -13.81 -2.47 1.24
CA ILE A 374 -14.90 -2.85 0.33
C ILE A 374 -16.10 -3.39 1.11
N ASP A 375 -15.87 -4.20 2.14
CA ASP A 375 -16.96 -4.69 3.00
C ASP A 375 -17.69 -3.52 3.66
N ILE A 376 -16.97 -2.57 4.27
CA ILE A 376 -17.54 -1.36 4.88
C ILE A 376 -18.33 -0.51 3.86
N LEU A 377 -17.87 -0.42 2.61
CA LEU A 377 -18.55 0.35 1.56
C LEU A 377 -19.82 -0.34 1.02
N ASN A 378 -20.05 -1.62 1.35
CA ASN A 378 -21.21 -2.38 0.90
C ASN A 378 -22.28 -2.57 1.99
N GLU A 379 -22.01 -2.18 3.23
CA GLU A 379 -22.97 -2.11 4.33
C GLU A 379 -23.95 -0.94 4.13
#